data_AF-A0A4R2BKZ5-F1
#
_entry.id   AF-A0A4R2BKZ5-F1
#
_cell.length_a   1.000
_cell.length_b   1.000
_cell.length_c   1.000
_cell.angle_alpha   90.00
_cell.angle_beta   90.00
_cell.angle_gamma   90.00
#
_symmetry.space_group_name_H-M   'P 1'
#
loop_
_entity.id
_entity.type
_entity.pdbx_description
1 polymer ?
#
loop_
_entity_poly.entity_id
_entity_poly.type
_entity_poly.pdbx_seq_one_letter_code
_entity_poly.pdbx_strand_id
1 'polypeptide(L)' 'MKQTFEYSQIHYNEAIYHLEQKWGRRLNEHERHVLIEGYKFGRLVESENHLAKEFLFSELERKSI' A
#
# COMPACT_ATOMS: atom_id res chain seq x y z
N MET A 1 -10.28 1.31 14.23
CA MET A 1 -9.21 1.06 13.22
C MET A 1 -9.63 1.72 11.93
N LYS A 2 -8.76 2.53 11.30
CA LYS A 2 -8.99 2.99 9.93
C LYS A 2 -9.00 1.75 9.04
N GLN A 3 -10.10 1.52 8.31
CA GLN A 3 -10.25 0.33 7.47
C GLN A 3 -9.27 0.46 6.30
N THR A 4 -8.21 -0.35 6.31
CA THR A 4 -7.33 -0.49 5.14
C THR A 4 -8.19 -0.98 3.97
N PHE A 5 -8.13 -0.28 2.83
CA PHE A 5 -8.84 -0.68 1.62
C PHE A 5 -8.60 -2.17 1.33
N GLU A 6 -9.67 -2.97 1.28
CA GLU A 6 -9.59 -4.34 0.82
C GLU A 6 -9.46 -4.34 -0.70
N TYR A 7 -8.23 -4.53 -1.18
CA TYR A 7 -8.00 -4.75 -2.60
C TYR A 7 -8.53 -6.12 -3.00
N SER A 8 -9.06 -6.20 -4.23
CA SER A 8 -9.44 -7.49 -4.80
C SER A 8 -8.23 -8.42 -4.88
N GLN A 9 -8.47 -9.70 -4.57
CA GLN A 9 -7.44 -10.72 -4.44
C GLN A 9 -6.56 -10.87 -5.69
N ILE A 10 -7.07 -10.45 -6.86
CA ILE A 10 -6.38 -10.48 -8.14
C ILE A 10 -5.08 -9.65 -8.16
N HIS A 11 -5.05 -8.48 -7.52
CA HIS A 11 -3.86 -7.61 -7.52
C HIS A 11 -2.73 -8.22 -6.69
N TYR A 12 -3.06 -8.87 -5.57
CA TYR A 12 -2.08 -9.61 -4.78
C TYR A 12 -1.54 -10.82 -5.55
N ASN A 13 -2.39 -11.49 -6.31
CA ASN A 13 -2.00 -12.65 -7.11
C ASN A 13 -1.01 -12.27 -8.23
N GLU A 14 -1.19 -11.11 -8.89
CA GLU A 14 -0.25 -10.62 -9.90
C GLU A 14 1.13 -10.29 -9.32
N ALA A 15 1.17 -9.60 -8.18
CA ALA A 15 2.42 -9.28 -7.49
C ALA A 15 3.16 -10.53 -7.01
N ILE A 16 2.43 -11.50 -6.43
CA ILE A 16 2.97 -12.80 -6.04
C ILE A 16 3.53 -13.51 -7.28
N TYR A 17 2.75 -13.60 -8.36
CA TYR A 17 3.18 -14.28 -9.59
C TYR A 17 4.45 -13.65 -10.18
N HIS A 18 4.52 -12.32 -10.24
CA HIS A 18 5.71 -11.62 -10.70
C HIS A 18 6.96 -11.97 -9.88
N LEU A 19 6.84 -12.01 -8.55
CA LEU A 19 7.96 -12.34 -7.67
C LEU A 19 8.37 -13.81 -7.78
N GLU A 20 7.40 -14.72 -7.92
CA GLU A 20 7.68 -16.13 -8.15
C GLU A 20 8.46 -16.37 -9.46
N GLN A 21 8.09 -15.67 -10.53
CA GLN A 21 8.83 -15.70 -11.80
C GLN A 21 10.25 -15.13 -11.64
N LYS A 22 10.37 -13.97 -10.97
CA LYS A 22 11.66 -13.30 -10.76
C LYS A 22 12.64 -14.12 -9.93
N TRP A 23 12.15 -14.83 -8.92
CA TRP A 23 12.97 -15.63 -8.01
C TRP A 23 13.10 -17.10 -8.43
N GLY A 24 12.41 -17.50 -9.51
CA GLY A 24 12.45 -18.87 -10.02
C GLY A 24 11.94 -19.91 -9.02
N ARG A 25 11.07 -19.50 -8.08
CA ARG A 25 10.51 -20.38 -7.03
C ARG A 25 9.16 -19.87 -6.58
N ARG A 26 8.35 -20.79 -6.02
CA ARG A 26 7.10 -20.40 -5.38
C ARG A 26 7.37 -19.73 -4.03
N LEU A 27 6.50 -18.79 -3.67
CA LEU A 27 6.47 -18.21 -2.33
C LEU A 27 5.77 -19.19 -1.38
N ASN A 28 6.35 -19.39 -0.21
CA ASN A 28 5.67 -20.13 0.84
C ASN A 28 4.49 -19.30 1.40
N GLU A 29 3.68 -19.92 2.25
CA GLU A 29 2.50 -19.26 2.83
C GLU A 29 2.87 -18.01 3.65
N HIS A 30 3.90 -18.10 4.47
CA HIS A 30 4.36 -16.99 5.30
C HIS A 30 4.85 -15.81 4.44
N GLU A 31 5.63 -16.09 3.40
CA GLU A 31 6.11 -15.07 2.45
C GLU A 31 4.96 -14.35 1.75
N ARG A 32 3.94 -15.09 1.29
CA ARG A 32 2.74 -14.50 0.68
C ARG A 32 1.98 -13.64 1.68
N HIS A 33 1.84 -14.11 2.92
CA HIS A 33 1.19 -13.35 3.99
C HIS A 33 1.93 -12.04 4.29
N VAL A 34 3.24 -12.10 4.52
CA VAL A 34 4.08 -10.92 4.78
C VAL A 34 4.04 -9.94 3.61
N LEU A 35 4.03 -10.43 2.37
CA LEU A 35 3.92 -9.58 1.18
C LEU A 35 2.61 -8.79 1.16
N ILE A 36 1.50 -9.47 1.44
CA ILE A 36 0.16 -8.86 1.46
C ILE A 36 0.07 -7.81 2.57
N GLU A 37 0.54 -8.13 3.78
CA GLU A 37 0.52 -7.19 4.90
C GLU A 37 1.44 -5.99 4.65
N GLY A 38 2.64 -6.22 4.11
CA GLY A 38 3.56 -5.16 3.71
C GLY A 38 2.97 -4.22 2.66
N TYR A 39 2.26 -4.76 1.67
CA TYR A 39 1.57 -3.96 0.66
C TYR A 39 0.45 -3.11 1.28
N LYS A 40 -0.41 -3.71 2.12
CA LYS A 40 -1.48 -2.98 2.82
C LYS A 40 -0.92 -1.84 3.67
N PHE A 41 0.16 -2.12 4.39
CA PHE A 41 0.84 -1.14 5.22
C PHE A 41 1.42 0.01 4.38
N GLY A 42 2.10 -0.30 3.27
CA GLY A 42 2.62 0.71 2.35
C GLY A 42 1.54 1.66 1.83
N ARG A 43 0.39 1.11 1.42
CA ARG A 43 -0.75 1.91 0.95
C ARG A 43 -1.37 2.78 2.05
N LEU A 44 -1.39 2.31 3.29
CA LEU A 44 -1.82 3.11 4.43
C LEU A 44 -0.90 4.31 4.62
N VAL A 45 0.42 4.08 4.63
CA VAL A 45 1.43 5.14 4.78
C VAL A 45 1.35 6.17 3.63
N GLU A 46 1.18 5.71 2.39
CA GLU A 46 0.99 6.59 1.24
C GLU A 46 -0.26 7.48 1.39
N SER A 47 -1.37 6.89 1.82
CA SER A 47 -2.63 7.62 2.06
C SER A 47 -2.48 8.66 3.17
N GLU A 48 -1.85 8.29 4.29
CA GLU A 48 -1.60 9.22 5.40
C GLU A 48 -0.68 10.37 4.98
N ASN A 49 0.35 10.10 4.18
CA ASN A 49 1.21 11.13 3.62
C ASN A 49 0.48 12.04 2.63
N HIS A 50 -0.43 11.49 1.82
CA HIS A 50 -1.23 12.29 0.90
C HIS A 50 -2.15 13.25 1.66
N LEU A 51 -2.89 12.75 2.65
CA LEU A 51 -3.74 13.55 3.51
C LEU A 51 -2.95 14.64 4.24
N ALA A 52 -1.77 14.30 4.78
CA ALA A 52 -0.91 15.27 5.44
C ALA A 52 -0.47 16.40 4.49
N LYS A 53 -0.13 16.08 3.24
CA LYS A 53 0.21 17.07 2.22
C LYS A 53 -0.98 17.97 1.88
N GLU A 54 -2.16 17.39 1.65
CA GLU A 54 -3.38 18.17 1.36
C GLU A 54 -3.72 19.14 2.49
N PHE A 55 -3.64 18.69 3.74
CA PHE A 55 -3.84 19.56 4.90
C PHE A 55 -2.83 20.71 4.93
N LEU A 56 -1.54 20.42 4.73
CA LEU A 56 -0.47 21.43 4.66
C LEU A 56 -0.73 22.47 3.57
N PHE A 57 -1.09 22.04 2.35
CA PHE A 57 -1.41 22.95 1.25
C PHE A 57 -2.62 23.83 1.59
N SER A 58 -3.70 23.24 2.13
CA SER A 58 -4.90 23.99 2.53
C SER A 58 -4.63 25.04 3.62
N GLU A 59 -3.64 24.80 4.47
CA GLU A 59 -3.27 25.72 5.56
C GLU A 59 -2.36 26.84 5.05
N LEU A 60 -1.48 26.55 4.09
CA LEU A 60 -0.65 27.54 3.42
C LEU A 60 -1.48 28.50 2.56
N GLU A 61 -2.48 28.00 1.84
CA GLU A 61 -3.41 28.83 1.06
C GLU A 61 -4.22 29.76 1.97
N ARG A 62 -4.72 29.25 3.11
CA ARG A 62 -5.46 30.07 4.09
C ARG A 62 -4.61 31.15 4.76
N LYS A 63 -3.29 30.97 4.85
CA LYS A 63 -2.35 31.96 5.43
C LYS A 63 -1.82 32.98 4.41
N SER A 64 -2.05 32.75 3.11
CA SER A 64 -1.62 33.67 2.03
C SER A 64 -2.70 34.67 1.61
N ILE A 65 -3.89 34.62 2.23
CA ILE A 65 -5.00 35.58 2.09
C ILE A 65 -5.07 36.40 3.38
#